data_AF-A0A936Y734-F1
#
_entry.id   AF-A0A936Y734-F1
#
_cell.length_a   1.000
_cell.length_b   1.000
_cell.length_c   1.000
_cell.angle_alpha   90.00
_cell.angle_beta   90.00
_cell.angle_gamma   90.00
#
_symmetry.space_group_name_H-M   'P 1'
#
loop_
_entity.id
_entity.type
_entity.pdbx_description
1 polymer ?
#
loop_
_entity_poly.entity_id
_entity_poly.type
_entity_poly.pdbx_seq_one_letter_code
_entity_poly.pdbx_strand_id
1 'polypeptide(L)'
;MSRLLPGILLALMVLFIAGIMFALNPALIDQLWHRYHQNNSAQPQNVGFVRGNLTLRGHNGNHVLSVEIAGTPSQRQYGLMYRSSLPENAGMLFLFGSPRVVEMWMLNMDIPLDIIFVDEKGRIVRAYENIPADSEKTYGSQVPVVAAIEMNAGAFSKMGMTEGDSVDLAPFAGALRDLPKSEPPKDFNLQSLPKEIRN
;
A
#
# COMPACT_ATOMS: atom_id res chain seq x y z
N MET A 1 0.65 -37.57 31.33
CA MET A 1 1.57 -37.39 30.18
C MET A 1 1.13 -36.16 29.41
N SER A 2 1.79 -35.03 29.63
CA SER A 2 1.52 -33.78 28.91
C SER A 2 1.98 -33.92 27.45
N ARG A 3 1.04 -33.75 26.50
CA ARG A 3 1.37 -33.67 25.09
C ARG A 3 1.99 -32.29 24.82
N LEU A 4 3.28 -32.26 24.52
CA LEU A 4 3.94 -31.06 23.99
C LEU A 4 3.24 -30.66 22.68
N LEU A 5 2.86 -29.39 22.57
CA LEU A 5 2.24 -28.85 21.35
C LEU A 5 3.25 -28.95 20.19
N PRO A 6 2.84 -29.38 18.99
CA PRO A 6 3.75 -29.64 17.86
C PRO A 6 4.60 -28.41 17.45
N GLY A 7 4.14 -27.19 17.73
CA GLY A 7 4.91 -25.97 17.49
C GLY A 7 6.15 -25.81 18.39
N ILE A 8 6.12 -26.35 19.61
CA ILE A 8 7.25 -26.27 20.55
C ILE A 8 8.39 -27.18 20.08
N LEU A 9 8.05 -28.36 19.53
CA LEU A 9 9.04 -29.30 19.02
C LEU A 9 9.74 -28.77 17.76
N LEU A 10 8.99 -28.08 16.88
CA LEU A 10 9.55 -27.45 15.67
C LEU A 10 10.51 -26.31 16.03
N ALA A 11 10.14 -25.44 16.99
CA ALA A 11 10.98 -24.34 17.44
C ALA A 11 12.28 -24.84 18.08
N LEU A 12 12.21 -25.90 18.90
CA LEU A 12 13.39 -26.50 19.51
C LEU A 12 14.29 -27.18 18.47
N MET A 13 13.73 -27.78 17.42
CA MET A 13 14.50 -28.39 16.34
C MET A 13 15.26 -27.34 15.51
N VAL A 14 14.63 -26.19 15.21
CA VAL A 14 15.27 -25.09 14.49
C VAL A 14 16.42 -24.49 15.31
N LEU A 15 16.23 -24.28 16.61
CA LEU A 15 17.29 -23.77 17.50
C LEU A 15 18.45 -24.75 17.65
N PHE A 16 18.16 -26.06 17.70
CA PHE A 16 19.18 -27.10 17.79
C PHE A 16 20.02 -27.21 16.50
N ILE A 17 19.38 -27.17 15.33
CA ILE A 17 20.06 -27.19 14.03
C ILE A 17 20.92 -25.92 13.85
N ALA A 18 20.39 -24.75 14.22
CA ALA A 18 21.14 -23.50 14.17
C ALA A 18 22.36 -23.50 15.11
N GLY A 19 22.22 -24.04 16.33
CA GLY A 19 23.31 -24.18 17.28
C GLY A 19 24.42 -25.14 16.81
N ILE A 20 24.04 -26.27 16.20
CA ILE A 20 25.00 -27.22 15.61
C ILE A 20 25.74 -26.60 14.41
N MET A 21 25.03 -25.88 13.54
CA MET A 21 25.66 -25.19 12.40
C MET A 21 26.65 -24.11 12.86
N PHE A 22 26.38 -23.42 13.98
CA PHE A 22 27.23 -22.36 14.52
C PHE A 22 28.56 -22.90 15.07
N ALA A 23 28.51 -24.05 15.74
CA ALA A 23 29.70 -24.70 16.27
C ALA A 23 30.59 -25.34 15.18
N LEU A 24 30.00 -25.75 14.05
CA LEU A 24 30.71 -26.46 12.99
C LEU A 24 31.29 -25.54 11.91
N ASN A 25 30.60 -24.46 11.56
CA ASN A 25 31.08 -23.52 10.54
C ASN A 25 30.41 -22.15 10.68
N PRO A 26 30.94 -21.24 11.51
CA PRO A 26 30.37 -19.91 11.69
C PRO A 26 30.35 -19.10 10.38
N ALA A 27 31.31 -19.32 9.48
CA ALA A 27 31.32 -18.68 8.17
C ALA A 27 30.19 -19.17 7.24
N LEU A 28 29.77 -20.43 7.37
CA LEU A 28 28.59 -20.93 6.64
C LEU A 28 27.32 -20.26 7.17
N ILE A 29 27.22 -20.02 8.47
CA ILE A 29 26.12 -19.27 9.06
C ILE A 29 26.11 -17.83 8.54
N ASP A 30 27.25 -17.15 8.51
CA ASP A 30 27.32 -15.80 7.94
C ASP A 30 26.96 -15.79 6.45
N GLN A 31 27.42 -16.77 5.67
CA GLN A 31 27.06 -16.90 4.25
C GLN A 31 25.58 -17.25 4.03
N LEU A 32 24.98 -18.05 4.91
CA LEU A 32 23.56 -18.39 4.87
C LEU A 32 22.70 -17.21 5.33
N TRP A 33 23.14 -16.45 6.34
CA TRP A 33 22.51 -15.19 6.76
C TRP A 33 22.59 -14.14 5.66
N HIS A 34 23.74 -13.97 5.01
CA HIS A 34 23.87 -13.04 3.89
C HIS A 34 23.01 -13.45 2.69
N ARG A 35 22.92 -14.74 2.36
CA ARG A 35 22.00 -15.22 1.30
C ARG A 35 20.53 -15.12 1.69
N TYR A 36 20.18 -15.40 2.94
CA TYR A 36 18.83 -15.22 3.45
C TYR A 36 18.43 -13.74 3.38
N HIS A 37 19.30 -12.84 3.83
CA HIS A 37 19.06 -11.42 3.73
C HIS A 37 19.09 -10.89 2.30
N GLN A 38 19.90 -11.42 1.37
CA GLN A 38 19.84 -11.04 -0.05
C GLN A 38 18.57 -11.54 -0.76
N ASN A 39 18.10 -12.73 -0.43
CA ASN A 39 16.89 -13.31 -1.05
C ASN A 39 15.59 -12.83 -0.39
N ASN A 40 15.62 -12.48 0.91
CA ASN A 40 14.48 -11.99 1.69
C ASN A 40 14.58 -10.51 2.08
N SER A 41 15.54 -9.76 1.54
CA SER A 41 15.47 -8.29 1.49
C SER A 41 14.45 -7.88 0.44
N ALA A 42 13.18 -8.21 0.70
CA ALA A 42 12.08 -7.37 0.23
C ALA A 42 12.10 -6.06 1.03
N GLN A 43 13.22 -5.34 0.97
CA GLN A 43 13.18 -3.89 1.01
C GLN A 43 12.41 -3.52 -0.27
N PRO A 44 11.27 -2.80 -0.20
CA PRO A 44 10.40 -2.53 -1.33
C PRO A 44 11.00 -1.54 -2.36
N GLN A 45 12.33 -1.51 -2.47
CA GLN A 45 13.16 -0.60 -3.25
C GLN A 45 13.09 -0.84 -4.77
N ASN A 46 12.20 -1.72 -5.24
CA ASN A 46 12.03 -2.02 -6.66
C ASN A 46 10.57 -2.12 -7.10
N VAL A 47 9.63 -1.51 -6.36
CA VAL A 47 8.26 -1.33 -6.84
C VAL A 47 8.25 -0.19 -7.85
N GLY A 48 8.38 -0.52 -9.12
CA GLY A 48 8.26 0.45 -10.20
C GLY A 48 6.80 0.89 -10.41
N PHE A 49 6.60 2.18 -10.65
CA PHE A 49 5.29 2.75 -10.99
C PHE A 49 5.34 3.39 -12.37
N VAL A 50 4.33 3.11 -13.19
CA VAL A 50 4.06 3.90 -14.39
C VAL A 50 3.38 5.21 -13.99
N ARG A 51 3.54 6.25 -14.80
CA ARG A 51 2.98 7.58 -14.55
C ARG A 51 1.91 7.93 -15.57
N GLY A 52 0.96 8.77 -15.16
CA GLY A 52 -0.06 9.32 -16.03
C GLY A 52 -0.60 10.65 -15.51
N ASN A 53 -1.41 11.33 -16.34
CA ASN A 53 -2.10 12.55 -15.94
C ASN A 53 -3.55 12.23 -15.59
N LEU A 54 -3.96 12.55 -14.37
CA LEU A 54 -5.31 12.36 -13.86
C LEU A 54 -6.02 13.70 -13.80
N THR A 55 -7.20 13.79 -14.41
CA THR A 55 -8.01 15.01 -14.36
C THR A 55 -9.10 14.88 -13.30
N LEU A 56 -9.13 15.82 -12.36
CA LEU A 56 -10.21 16.02 -11.41
C LEU A 56 -11.09 17.16 -11.93
N ARG A 57 -12.40 16.95 -11.96
CA ARG A 57 -13.41 17.89 -12.47
C ARG A 57 -14.27 18.34 -11.29
N GLY A 58 -13.95 19.51 -10.76
CA GLY A 58 -14.69 20.17 -9.70
C GLY A 58 -15.72 21.16 -10.24
N HIS A 59 -16.61 21.62 -9.36
CA HIS A 59 -17.58 22.66 -9.70
C HIS A 59 -16.94 24.02 -10.06
N ASN A 60 -15.69 24.26 -9.63
CA ASN A 60 -14.93 25.49 -9.83
C ASN A 60 -13.89 25.40 -10.97
N GLY A 61 -13.71 24.22 -11.58
CA GLY A 61 -12.75 24.02 -12.66
C GLY A 61 -12.17 22.61 -12.70
N ASN A 62 -11.27 22.40 -13.67
CA ASN A 62 -10.53 21.16 -13.80
C ASN A 62 -9.13 21.30 -13.21
N HIS A 63 -8.69 20.27 -12.50
CA HIS A 63 -7.35 20.15 -11.93
C HIS A 63 -6.65 18.92 -12.51
N VAL A 64 -5.34 19.00 -12.74
CA VAL A 64 -4.56 17.88 -13.28
C VAL A 64 -3.50 17.48 -12.28
N LEU A 65 -3.48 16.21 -11.90
CA LEU A 65 -2.45 15.59 -11.09
C LEU A 65 -1.57 14.69 -11.95
N SER A 66 -0.26 14.79 -11.78
CA SER A 66 0.69 13.78 -12.26
C SER A 66 0.70 12.62 -11.28
N VAL A 67 0.11 11.49 -11.66
CA VAL A 67 -0.06 10.34 -10.77
C VAL A 67 0.89 9.19 -11.11
N GLU A 68 1.41 8.54 -10.08
CA GLU A 68 1.94 7.18 -10.18
C GLU A 68 0.81 6.16 -10.00
N ILE A 69 0.85 5.04 -10.74
CA ILE A 69 -0.27 4.10 -10.80
C ILE A 69 0.03 2.84 -10.03
N ALA A 70 -0.74 2.58 -8.97
CA ALA A 70 -0.71 1.38 -8.17
C ALA A 70 -1.80 0.39 -8.63
N GLY A 71 -1.46 -0.47 -9.59
CA GLY A 71 -2.39 -1.42 -10.20
C GLY A 71 -2.28 -2.85 -9.66
N THR A 72 -1.09 -3.28 -9.22
CA THR A 72 -0.88 -4.62 -8.66
C THR A 72 -1.10 -4.65 -7.14
N PRO A 73 -1.37 -5.82 -6.54
CA PRO A 73 -1.45 -5.93 -5.09
C PRO A 73 -0.20 -5.41 -4.36
N SER A 74 1.00 -5.72 -4.87
CA SER A 74 2.26 -5.25 -4.28
C SER A 74 2.44 -3.73 -4.41
N GLN A 75 2.08 -3.14 -5.56
CA GLN A 75 2.09 -1.70 -5.74
C GLN A 75 1.12 -0.98 -4.79
N ARG A 76 -0.10 -1.52 -4.64
CA ARG A 76 -1.10 -0.95 -3.72
C ARG A 76 -0.71 -1.09 -2.25
N GLN A 77 -0.07 -2.19 -1.87
CA GLN A 77 0.43 -2.36 -0.51
C GLN A 77 1.57 -1.40 -0.20
N TYR A 78 2.43 -1.11 -1.19
CA TYR A 78 3.57 -0.22 -1.02
C TYR A 78 3.16 1.26 -1.00
N GLY A 79 2.26 1.68 -1.89
CA GLY A 79 1.76 3.05 -1.92
C GLY A 79 2.87 4.10 -1.99
N LEU A 80 2.75 5.14 -1.16
CA LEU A 80 3.75 6.21 -1.00
C LEU A 80 4.69 6.02 0.22
N MET A 81 4.82 4.79 0.77
CA MET A 81 5.67 4.53 1.94
C MET A 81 7.10 5.06 1.77
N TYR A 82 7.69 5.56 2.86
CA TYR A 82 9.08 6.04 2.97
C TYR A 82 9.44 7.24 2.09
N ARG A 83 8.44 7.97 1.57
CA ARG A 83 8.68 9.18 0.79
C ARG A 83 8.76 10.38 1.70
N SER A 84 9.89 11.07 1.67
CA SER A 84 10.10 12.33 2.41
C SER A 84 9.32 13.53 1.85
N SER A 85 8.82 13.44 0.62
CA SER A 85 8.03 14.50 -0.01
C SER A 85 7.20 13.99 -1.20
N LEU A 86 6.15 14.72 -1.55
CA LEU A 86 5.36 14.55 -2.76
C LEU A 86 5.21 15.92 -3.46
N PRO A 87 5.51 16.05 -4.76
CA PRO A 87 5.32 17.33 -5.47
C PRO A 87 3.86 17.82 -5.38
N GLU A 88 3.67 19.14 -5.39
CA GLU A 88 2.37 19.78 -5.15
C GLU A 88 1.23 19.24 -6.03
N ASN A 89 1.47 19.08 -7.33
CA ASN A 89 0.49 18.56 -8.30
C ASN A 89 0.73 17.08 -8.64
N ALA A 90 1.20 16.30 -7.68
CA ALA A 90 1.43 14.88 -7.83
C ALA A 90 0.57 14.07 -6.86
N GLY A 91 0.40 12.79 -7.18
CA GLY A 91 -0.32 11.85 -6.34
C GLY A 91 -0.06 10.40 -6.73
N MET A 92 -0.79 9.50 -6.10
CA MET A 92 -0.83 8.09 -6.48
C MET A 92 -2.26 7.67 -6.76
N LEU A 93 -2.48 7.03 -7.90
CA LEU A 93 -3.76 6.45 -8.31
C LEU A 93 -3.74 4.95 -8.03
N PHE A 94 -4.54 4.53 -7.06
CA PHE A 94 -4.78 3.12 -6.75
C PHE A 94 -5.93 2.63 -7.62
N LEU A 95 -5.71 1.53 -8.35
CA LEU A 95 -6.72 0.90 -9.19
C LEU A 95 -7.07 -0.47 -8.64
N PHE A 96 -8.36 -0.76 -8.43
CA PHE A 96 -8.84 -2.00 -7.81
C PHE A 96 -9.42 -3.01 -8.81
N GLY A 97 -9.59 -2.62 -10.08
CA GLY A 97 -10.07 -3.46 -11.19
C GLY A 97 -11.57 -3.75 -11.18
N SER A 98 -12.17 -4.00 -10.02
CA SER A 98 -13.62 -4.18 -9.86
C SER A 98 -14.17 -3.41 -8.66
N PRO A 99 -15.43 -2.92 -8.70
CA PRO A 99 -16.04 -2.22 -7.58
C PRO A 99 -15.99 -3.06 -6.29
N ARG A 100 -15.38 -2.52 -5.24
CA ARG A 100 -15.30 -3.16 -3.92
C ARG A 100 -15.14 -2.13 -2.81
N VAL A 101 -15.56 -2.47 -1.61
CA VAL A 101 -15.20 -1.68 -0.42
C VAL A 101 -13.72 -1.93 -0.12
N VAL A 102 -12.97 -0.87 0.13
CA VAL A 102 -11.54 -0.92 0.46
C VAL A 102 -11.24 -0.13 1.72
N GLU A 103 -10.14 -0.49 2.37
CA GLU A 103 -9.54 0.28 3.45
C GLU A 103 -8.10 0.62 3.09
N MET A 104 -7.67 1.82 3.45
CA MET A 104 -6.30 2.30 3.28
C MET A 104 -5.70 2.65 4.65
N TRP A 105 -4.39 2.57 4.76
CA TRP A 105 -3.61 2.84 5.99
C TRP A 105 -2.48 3.83 5.69
N MET A 106 -1.89 4.38 6.74
CA MET A 106 -0.75 5.30 6.65
C MET A 106 0.56 4.71 7.18
N LEU A 107 0.63 3.39 7.37
CA LEU A 107 1.80 2.68 7.86
C LEU A 107 3.06 3.04 7.06
N ASN A 108 4.13 3.50 7.74
CA ASN A 108 5.40 3.95 7.14
C ASN A 108 5.26 5.14 6.17
N MET A 109 4.24 5.99 6.33
CA MET A 109 4.15 7.25 5.59
C MET A 109 4.87 8.36 6.35
N ASP A 110 5.91 8.93 5.74
CA ASP A 110 6.64 10.08 6.31
C ASP A 110 5.96 11.43 6.03
N ILE A 111 4.95 11.45 5.15
CA ILE A 111 4.21 12.65 4.74
C ILE A 111 2.72 12.53 5.05
N PRO A 112 2.07 13.63 5.47
CA PRO A 112 0.63 13.66 5.63
C PRO A 112 -0.06 13.72 4.26
N LEU A 113 -1.23 13.07 4.14
CA LEU A 113 -1.93 12.89 2.87
C LEU A 113 -3.41 13.23 2.97
N ASP A 114 -4.00 13.53 1.82
CA ASP A 114 -5.45 13.37 1.60
C ASP A 114 -5.66 12.04 0.86
N ILE A 115 -6.76 11.35 1.18
CA ILE A 115 -7.23 10.14 0.48
C ILE A 115 -8.64 10.39 -0.04
N ILE A 116 -8.84 10.23 -1.34
CA ILE A 116 -10.17 10.28 -1.97
C ILE A 116 -10.52 8.96 -2.64
N PHE A 117 -11.78 8.56 -2.53
CA PHE A 117 -12.30 7.30 -3.06
C PHE A 117 -13.29 7.54 -4.20
N VAL A 118 -13.16 6.78 -5.28
CA VAL A 118 -13.84 7.04 -6.55
C VAL A 118 -14.67 5.83 -7.02
N ASP A 119 -15.97 6.04 -7.24
CA ASP A 119 -16.89 5.01 -7.73
C ASP A 119 -16.64 4.65 -9.21
N GLU A 120 -17.32 3.61 -9.70
CA GLU A 120 -17.20 3.14 -11.10
C GLU A 120 -17.58 4.18 -12.16
N LYS A 121 -18.34 5.21 -11.76
CA LYS A 121 -18.76 6.33 -12.63
C LYS A 121 -17.77 7.49 -12.57
N GLY A 122 -16.66 7.33 -11.85
CA GLY A 122 -15.66 8.37 -11.65
C GLY A 122 -16.07 9.40 -10.59
N ARG A 123 -17.09 9.19 -9.77
CA ARG A 123 -17.49 10.17 -8.76
C ARG A 123 -16.73 9.98 -7.46
N ILE A 124 -16.34 11.09 -6.85
CA ILE A 124 -15.71 11.10 -5.53
C ILE A 124 -16.81 10.84 -4.50
N VAL A 125 -16.77 9.67 -3.87
CA VAL A 125 -17.80 9.23 -2.90
C VAL A 125 -17.38 9.42 -1.45
N ARG A 126 -16.07 9.59 -1.22
CA ARG A 126 -15.53 9.83 0.11
C ARG A 126 -14.18 10.51 0.02
N ALA A 127 -13.93 11.46 0.92
CA ALA A 127 -12.64 12.08 1.15
C ALA A 127 -12.25 12.02 2.63
N TYR A 128 -10.97 11.84 2.89
CA TYR A 128 -10.32 12.01 4.18
C TYR A 128 -9.14 12.94 3.98
N GLU A 129 -9.17 14.09 4.65
CA GLU A 129 -8.17 15.14 4.44
C GLU A 129 -7.27 15.32 5.65
N ASN A 130 -6.07 15.85 5.42
CA ASN A 130 -5.07 16.15 6.44
C ASN A 130 -4.78 14.96 7.36
N ILE A 131 -4.67 13.77 6.76
CA ILE A 131 -4.35 12.57 7.48
C ILE A 131 -2.89 12.66 7.95
N PRO A 132 -2.61 12.54 9.27
CA PRO A 132 -1.25 12.59 9.77
C PRO A 132 -0.38 11.47 9.17
N ALA A 133 0.90 11.79 8.97
CA ALA A 133 1.95 10.80 8.74
C ALA A 133 1.88 9.71 9.83
N ASP A 134 2.08 8.47 9.42
CA ASP A 134 2.08 7.28 10.28
C ASP A 134 0.84 7.13 11.20
N SER A 135 -0.33 7.55 10.73
CA SER A 135 -1.59 7.33 11.44
C SER A 135 -1.90 5.83 11.60
N GLU A 136 -2.17 5.39 12.84
CA GLU A 136 -2.59 4.01 13.17
C GLU A 136 -4.03 3.69 12.73
N LYS A 137 -4.78 4.67 12.22
CA LYS A 137 -6.17 4.49 11.80
C LYS A 137 -6.24 3.91 10.38
N THR A 138 -7.31 3.18 10.10
CA THR A 138 -7.71 2.82 8.75
C THR A 138 -8.78 3.78 8.21
N TYR A 139 -8.74 3.99 6.90
CA TYR A 139 -9.62 4.91 6.17
C TYR A 139 -10.37 4.13 5.10
N GLY A 140 -11.68 3.96 5.32
CA GLY A 140 -12.52 3.08 4.50
C GLY A 140 -13.33 3.83 3.45
N SER A 141 -13.50 3.24 2.27
CA SER A 141 -14.34 3.81 1.20
C SER A 141 -15.84 3.81 1.54
N GLN A 142 -16.26 2.96 2.50
CA GLN A 142 -17.64 2.73 2.97
C GLN A 142 -18.61 2.16 1.92
N VAL A 143 -18.43 2.51 0.65
CA VAL A 143 -19.17 2.02 -0.51
C VAL A 143 -18.22 1.41 -1.54
N PRO A 144 -18.72 0.59 -2.49
CA PRO A 144 -17.89 0.03 -3.55
C PRO A 144 -17.24 1.11 -4.43
N VAL A 145 -15.93 1.00 -4.63
CA VAL A 145 -15.11 1.91 -5.43
C VAL A 145 -14.19 1.14 -6.37
N VAL A 146 -13.77 1.81 -7.45
CA VAL A 146 -12.83 1.24 -8.44
C VAL A 146 -11.45 1.85 -8.34
N ALA A 147 -11.34 3.02 -7.71
CA ALA A 147 -10.08 3.72 -7.52
C ALA A 147 -10.03 4.49 -6.19
N ALA A 148 -8.81 4.77 -5.74
CA ALA A 148 -8.52 5.74 -4.71
C ALA A 148 -7.33 6.62 -5.14
N ILE A 149 -7.24 7.84 -4.64
CA ILE A 149 -6.16 8.76 -4.97
C ILE A 149 -5.57 9.30 -3.66
N GLU A 150 -4.27 9.15 -3.51
CA GLU A 150 -3.46 9.81 -2.49
C GLU A 150 -2.84 11.08 -3.07
N MET A 151 -2.90 12.18 -2.32
CA MET A 151 -2.27 13.45 -2.66
C MET A 151 -1.77 14.16 -1.39
N ASN A 152 -1.01 15.24 -1.53
CA ASN A 152 -0.55 16.02 -0.37
C ASN A 152 -1.72 16.44 0.53
N ALA A 153 -1.52 16.40 1.85
CA ALA A 153 -2.51 16.87 2.81
C ALA A 153 -3.02 18.30 2.50
N GLY A 154 -4.34 18.46 2.52
CA GLY A 154 -5.06 19.69 2.24
C GLY A 154 -5.13 20.07 0.75
N ALA A 155 -4.54 19.29 -0.16
CA ALA A 155 -4.61 19.57 -1.59
C ALA A 155 -6.05 19.48 -2.12
N PHE A 156 -6.86 18.57 -1.59
CA PHE A 156 -8.25 18.39 -2.01
C PHE A 156 -9.08 19.67 -1.77
N SER A 157 -9.09 20.17 -0.54
CA SER A 157 -9.69 21.46 -0.18
C SER A 157 -9.04 22.65 -0.90
N LYS A 158 -7.71 22.66 -1.10
CA LYS A 158 -7.02 23.76 -1.79
C LYS A 158 -7.44 23.89 -3.25
N MET A 159 -7.74 22.77 -3.91
CA MET A 159 -8.34 22.75 -5.25
C MET A 159 -9.82 23.17 -5.23
N GLY A 160 -10.46 23.30 -4.07
CA GLY A 160 -11.89 23.57 -3.94
C GLY A 160 -12.76 22.41 -4.40
N MET A 161 -12.23 21.19 -4.35
CA MET A 161 -12.95 19.97 -4.67
C MET A 161 -13.82 19.53 -3.49
N THR A 162 -14.93 18.87 -3.77
CA THR A 162 -15.81 18.29 -2.75
C THR A 162 -16.30 16.89 -3.16
N GLU A 163 -16.82 16.12 -2.21
CA GLU A 163 -17.49 14.87 -2.55
C GLU A 163 -18.69 15.11 -3.48
N GLY A 164 -18.84 14.27 -4.49
CA GLY A 164 -19.79 14.46 -5.59
C GLY A 164 -19.16 14.99 -6.88
N ASP A 165 -18.00 15.64 -6.79
CA ASP A 165 -17.18 15.96 -7.97
C ASP A 165 -16.66 14.68 -8.65
N SER A 166 -16.02 14.82 -9.81
CA SER A 166 -15.64 13.67 -10.64
C SER A 166 -14.18 13.61 -11.00
N VAL A 167 -13.72 12.41 -11.35
CA VAL A 167 -12.38 12.08 -11.79
C VAL A 167 -12.48 11.40 -13.15
N ASP A 168 -11.68 11.87 -14.10
CA ASP A 168 -11.62 11.29 -15.43
C ASP A 168 -10.74 10.03 -15.43
N LEU A 169 -11.38 8.86 -15.28
CA LEU A 169 -10.73 7.56 -15.31
C LEU A 169 -10.64 6.97 -16.73
N ALA A 170 -11.19 7.64 -17.75
CA ALA A 170 -11.19 7.11 -19.13
C ALA A 170 -9.79 6.80 -19.68
N PRO A 171 -8.74 7.62 -19.43
CA PRO A 171 -7.38 7.31 -19.84
C PRO A 171 -6.82 6.02 -19.22
N PHE A 172 -7.40 5.55 -18.11
CA PHE A 172 -6.96 4.39 -17.35
C PHE A 172 -7.90 3.18 -17.49
N ALA A 173 -8.94 3.28 -18.34
CA ALA A 173 -9.92 2.21 -18.53
C ALA A 173 -9.29 0.87 -18.98
N GLY A 174 -8.27 0.94 -19.84
CA GLY A 174 -7.50 -0.24 -20.24
C GLY A 174 -6.79 -0.89 -19.06
N ALA A 175 -6.11 -0.08 -18.23
CA ALA A 175 -5.46 -0.56 -17.02
C ALA A 175 -6.49 -1.22 -16.08
N LEU A 176 -7.60 -0.55 -15.76
CA LEU A 176 -8.68 -1.09 -14.92
C LEU A 176 -9.20 -2.44 -15.40
N ARG A 177 -9.42 -2.61 -16.70
CA ARG A 177 -9.91 -3.85 -17.30
C ARG A 177 -8.89 -4.99 -17.19
N ASP A 178 -7.62 -4.68 -17.35
CA ASP A 178 -6.55 -5.66 -17.49
C ASP A 178 -5.90 -6.02 -16.13
N LEU A 179 -6.34 -5.39 -15.03
CA LEU A 179 -5.87 -5.73 -13.68
C LEU A 179 -6.31 -7.13 -13.23
N PRO A 180 -5.44 -7.87 -12.53
CA PRO A 180 -5.83 -9.11 -11.90
C PRO A 180 -6.92 -8.83 -10.85
N LYS A 181 -8.04 -9.56 -10.92
CA LYS A 181 -9.18 -9.45 -10.00
C LYS A 181 -8.89 -9.95 -8.57
N SER A 182 -7.62 -10.11 -8.19
CA SER A 182 -7.24 -10.76 -6.93
C SER A 182 -7.51 -9.85 -5.74
N GLU A 183 -8.22 -10.39 -4.75
CA GLU A 183 -8.26 -9.88 -3.39
C GLU A 183 -6.86 -9.81 -2.77
N PRO A 184 -6.60 -8.90 -1.82
CA PRO A 184 -5.45 -9.09 -0.92
C PRO A 184 -5.53 -10.51 -0.32
N PRO A 185 -4.39 -11.16 -0.05
CA PRO A 185 -4.38 -12.51 0.54
C PRO A 185 -5.27 -12.56 1.79
N LYS A 186 -6.13 -13.58 1.88
CA LYS A 186 -7.11 -13.74 2.99
C LYS A 186 -6.46 -13.88 4.38
N ASP A 187 -5.15 -14.09 4.42
CA ASP A 187 -4.30 -14.24 5.59
C ASP A 187 -3.46 -12.99 5.88
N PHE A 188 -3.77 -11.84 5.26
CA PHE A 188 -3.10 -10.58 5.57
C PHE A 188 -3.39 -10.18 7.02
N ASN A 189 -2.45 -10.53 7.89
CA ASN A 189 -2.44 -10.19 9.30
C ASN A 189 -1.42 -9.07 9.50
N LEU A 190 -1.85 -7.87 9.91
CA LEU A 190 -0.93 -6.77 10.24
C LEU A 190 0.13 -7.19 11.28
N GLN A 191 -0.16 -8.20 12.13
CA GLN A 191 0.78 -8.75 13.10
C GLN A 191 1.82 -9.72 12.52
N SER A 192 1.63 -10.19 11.27
CA SER A 192 2.63 -11.00 10.55
C SER A 192 3.70 -10.14 9.87
N LEU A 193 3.55 -8.82 9.86
CA LEU A 193 4.62 -7.92 9.45
C LEU A 193 5.81 -8.04 10.43
N PRO A 194 7.05 -8.01 9.91
CA PRO A 194 8.25 -7.97 10.74
C PRO A 194 8.16 -6.89 11.84
N LYS A 195 8.73 -7.13 13.03
CA LYS A 195 8.64 -6.20 14.18
C LYS A 195 9.24 -4.83 13.86
N GLU A 196 10.13 -4.78 12.88
CA GLU A 196 10.79 -3.61 12.35
C GLU A 196 9.83 -2.67 11.59
N ILE A 197 8.62 -3.15 11.25
CA ILE A 197 7.55 -2.41 10.58
C ILE A 197 6.40 -2.10 11.57
N ARG A 198 6.59 -2.38 12.87
CA ARG A 198 5.55 -2.22 13.92
C ARG A 198 5.80 -1.05 14.87
N ASN A 199 6.82 -0.23 14.63
CA ASN A 199 7.27 0.80 15.57
C ASN A 199 7.36 2.18 14.93
#